data_AF-A0A661Z3K1-F1
#
_entry.id   AF-A0A661Z3K1-F1
#
_cell.length_a   1.000
_cell.length_b   1.000
_cell.length_c   1.000
_cell.angle_alpha   90.00
_cell.angle_beta   90.00
_cell.angle_gamma   90.00
#
_symmetry.space_group_name_H-M   'P 1'
#
loop_
_entity.id
_entity.type
_entity.pdbx_description
1 polymer ?
#
loop_
_entity_poly.entity_id
_entity_poly.type
_entity_poly.pdbx_seq_one_letter_code
_entity_poly.pdbx_strand_id
1 'polypeptide(L)'
;MDLSIYLNSIEIPDFEYDNETSNRQLGDIFKVNSIEEGVPDLEGVHMAIIGVTESRNSVNNYGCSKAPDEVRKHLYKLFLVDENIKVADLGNIKAGFNIEDTYFAVKVVVEYLIKNDIIPIIIGGSQDITYANYTAYEHMGQVINIASIDSSFDLGNSDEIFNSRSYLSKIIMHQPNFLFNYTNIGYQSYFVDQKAVKLMQSMYFDVHRLGAMRNNMEEVEPLVRNADLVSFDISAIRQNEAPANENTSPNGFNGEEACRIARYAGISDKLTSFGLYEINPEKDFNGMTAHLAAQIIWYFMDGFYNRKGDFPHKQKENYKKYNVGVDGKDHSIVFYESIRSGRWWMEVPLGNENEDKYKRHYMLPCSSQDYKSALDRDIPDRWWQVYQKMM
;
A
#
# COMPACT_ATOMS: atom_id res chain seq x y z
N MET A 1 -6.79 -21.86 11.60
CA MET A 1 -7.93 -21.43 10.77
C MET A 1 -7.78 -22.13 9.44
N ASP A 2 -8.85 -22.71 8.90
CA ASP A 2 -8.77 -23.35 7.59
C ASP A 2 -9.01 -22.30 6.50
N LEU A 3 -7.94 -21.91 5.79
CA LEU A 3 -8.02 -20.92 4.70
C LEU A 3 -8.57 -21.50 3.40
N SER A 4 -8.56 -22.84 3.24
CA SER A 4 -8.94 -23.49 1.98
C SER A 4 -10.38 -23.22 1.58
N ILE A 5 -11.26 -22.91 2.54
CA ILE A 5 -12.66 -22.58 2.27
C ILE A 5 -12.84 -21.24 1.52
N TYR A 6 -11.84 -20.35 1.59
CA TYR A 6 -11.87 -19.02 0.98
C TYR A 6 -11.02 -18.92 -0.29
N LEU A 7 -10.23 -19.95 -0.60
CA LEU A 7 -9.20 -19.90 -1.64
C LEU A 7 -9.46 -20.93 -2.73
N ASN A 8 -9.28 -20.52 -3.97
CA ASN A 8 -9.13 -21.40 -5.11
C ASN A 8 -7.63 -21.58 -5.36
N SER A 9 -7.21 -22.84 -5.47
CA SER A 9 -5.88 -23.19 -5.95
C SER A 9 -5.67 -22.71 -7.39
N ILE A 10 -4.43 -22.47 -7.75
CA ILE A 10 -4.04 -22.01 -9.08
C ILE A 10 -3.31 -23.11 -9.87
N GLU A 11 -3.40 -23.02 -11.18
CA GLU A 11 -2.47 -23.72 -12.07
C GLU A 11 -1.14 -22.98 -12.06
N ILE A 12 -0.05 -23.69 -11.75
CA ILE A 12 1.28 -23.11 -11.87
C ILE A 12 1.50 -22.88 -13.37
N PRO A 13 1.79 -21.65 -13.81
CA PRO A 13 1.87 -21.42 -15.24
C PRO A 13 3.09 -22.16 -15.82
N ASP A 14 2.90 -22.78 -16.98
CA ASP A 14 3.96 -23.48 -17.72
C ASP A 14 5.07 -22.51 -18.13
N PHE A 15 6.20 -22.55 -17.43
CA PHE A 15 7.42 -21.86 -17.81
C PHE A 15 8.58 -22.85 -17.87
N GLU A 16 9.36 -22.77 -18.95
CA GLU A 16 10.62 -23.48 -19.06
C GLU A 16 11.58 -22.91 -18.01
N TYR A 17 11.72 -23.61 -16.89
CA TYR A 17 12.78 -23.35 -15.94
C TYR A 17 14.11 -23.59 -16.65
N ASP A 18 14.97 -22.57 -16.67
CA ASP A 18 16.33 -22.71 -17.18
C ASP A 18 17.15 -23.52 -16.16
N ASN A 19 17.00 -24.84 -16.25
CA ASN A 19 17.68 -25.83 -15.42
C ASN A 19 19.22 -25.78 -15.60
N GLU A 20 19.74 -25.01 -16.56
CA GLU A 20 21.17 -24.92 -16.84
C GLU A 20 21.88 -23.81 -16.05
N THR A 21 21.15 -22.89 -15.40
CA THR A 21 21.76 -21.82 -14.61
C THR A 21 21.57 -22.02 -13.11
N SER A 22 22.57 -21.63 -12.31
CA SER A 22 22.49 -21.60 -10.85
C SER A 22 21.54 -20.52 -10.30
N ASN A 23 20.84 -19.79 -11.16
CA ASN A 23 20.08 -18.60 -10.81
C ASN A 23 18.61 -18.97 -10.60
N ARG A 24 18.17 -18.96 -9.34
CA ARG A 24 16.80 -19.29 -8.95
C ARG A 24 15.85 -18.14 -9.26
N GLN A 25 14.66 -18.45 -9.77
CA GLN A 25 13.57 -17.51 -9.99
C GLN A 25 12.57 -17.58 -8.83
N LEU A 26 11.70 -16.58 -8.71
CA LEU A 26 10.70 -16.53 -7.63
C LEU A 26 9.76 -17.74 -7.65
N GLY A 27 9.36 -18.19 -8.85
CA GLY A 27 8.51 -19.37 -9.03
C GLY A 27 9.12 -20.67 -8.48
N ASP A 28 10.45 -20.78 -8.45
CA ASP A 28 11.16 -21.95 -7.90
C ASP A 28 11.04 -22.06 -6.37
N ILE A 29 10.79 -20.93 -5.68
CA ILE A 29 10.92 -20.82 -4.22
C ILE A 29 9.58 -20.61 -3.54
N PHE A 30 8.60 -20.05 -4.24
CA PHE A 30 7.29 -19.77 -3.65
C PHE A 30 6.62 -21.06 -3.19
N LYS A 31 6.05 -21.05 -1.98
CA LYS A 31 5.12 -22.10 -1.57
C LYS A 31 3.76 -21.80 -2.21
N VAL A 32 3.30 -22.62 -3.14
CA VAL A 32 2.11 -22.29 -3.96
C VAL A 32 0.93 -23.16 -3.56
N ASN A 33 -0.23 -22.53 -3.37
CA ASN A 33 -1.52 -23.21 -3.34
C ASN A 33 -1.89 -23.71 -4.74
N SER A 34 -1.24 -24.78 -5.16
CA SER A 34 -1.49 -25.42 -6.45
C SER A 34 -2.61 -26.45 -6.36
N ILE A 35 -3.16 -26.84 -7.51
CA ILE A 35 -4.18 -27.91 -7.57
C ILE A 35 -3.64 -29.23 -7.00
N GLU A 36 -2.32 -29.45 -7.07
CA GLU A 36 -1.66 -30.68 -6.64
C GLU A 36 -1.32 -30.68 -5.15
N GLU A 37 -0.83 -29.55 -4.62
CA GLU A 37 -0.30 -29.46 -3.25
C GLU A 37 -1.32 -28.85 -2.24
N GLY A 38 -2.30 -28.09 -2.72
CA GLY A 38 -3.25 -27.38 -1.86
C GLY A 38 -2.61 -26.25 -1.05
N VAL A 39 -3.35 -25.71 -0.07
CA VAL A 39 -2.89 -24.54 0.71
C VAL A 39 -1.62 -24.87 1.49
N PRO A 40 -0.50 -24.14 1.28
CA PRO A 40 0.77 -24.44 1.94
C PRO A 40 0.77 -24.06 3.42
N ASP A 41 1.69 -24.67 4.18
CA ASP A 41 1.98 -24.23 5.54
C ASP A 41 2.69 -22.86 5.55
N LEU A 42 2.12 -21.95 6.34
CA LEU A 42 2.53 -20.56 6.44
C LEU A 42 3.51 -20.28 7.58
N GLU A 43 3.93 -21.30 8.34
CA GLU A 43 4.97 -21.12 9.34
C GLU A 43 6.25 -20.53 8.72
N GLY A 44 6.69 -19.39 9.28
CA GLY A 44 7.89 -18.66 8.85
C GLY A 44 7.79 -17.95 7.50
N VAL A 45 6.62 -17.89 6.88
CA VAL A 45 6.38 -17.10 5.66
C VAL A 45 6.40 -15.61 6.01
N HIS A 46 7.07 -14.79 5.20
CA HIS A 46 7.15 -13.34 5.43
C HIS A 46 6.06 -12.57 4.67
N MET A 47 5.71 -13.01 3.47
CA MET A 47 4.72 -12.37 2.61
C MET A 47 3.84 -13.42 1.93
N ALA A 48 2.59 -13.10 1.68
CA ALA A 48 1.66 -13.98 0.97
C ALA A 48 0.97 -13.24 -0.17
N ILE A 49 1.03 -13.80 -1.38
CA ILE A 49 0.30 -13.29 -2.54
C ILE A 49 -1.12 -13.82 -2.48
N ILE A 50 -2.10 -12.93 -2.64
CA ILE A 50 -3.51 -13.27 -2.84
C ILE A 50 -4.05 -12.55 -4.07
N GLY A 51 -4.63 -13.32 -5.00
CA GLY A 51 -5.39 -12.75 -6.10
C GLY A 51 -6.84 -12.55 -5.69
N VAL A 52 -7.46 -11.44 -6.07
CA VAL A 52 -8.89 -11.21 -5.82
C VAL A 52 -9.59 -11.00 -7.16
N THR A 53 -10.39 -11.96 -7.58
CA THR A 53 -11.05 -11.94 -8.89
C THR A 53 -12.40 -11.23 -8.85
N GLU A 54 -12.53 -10.17 -8.05
CA GLU A 54 -13.75 -9.36 -7.92
C GLU A 54 -13.62 -8.10 -8.76
N SER A 55 -14.60 -7.87 -9.63
CA SER A 55 -14.65 -6.70 -10.52
C SER A 55 -16.06 -6.18 -10.75
N ARG A 56 -17.08 -6.71 -10.04
CA ARG A 56 -18.48 -6.31 -10.24
C ARG A 56 -18.74 -4.85 -9.91
N ASN A 57 -17.91 -4.27 -9.04
CA ASN A 57 -17.90 -2.86 -8.65
C ASN A 57 -16.84 -2.02 -9.41
N SER A 58 -16.21 -2.57 -10.45
CA SER A 58 -15.38 -1.79 -11.37
C SER A 58 -16.24 -0.77 -12.12
N VAL A 59 -15.74 0.46 -12.27
CA VAL A 59 -16.39 1.50 -13.07
C VAL A 59 -15.60 1.65 -14.37
N ASN A 60 -16.28 1.34 -15.47
CA ASN A 60 -15.71 1.36 -16.83
C ASN A 60 -14.48 0.47 -17.04
N ASN A 61 -14.13 -0.44 -16.11
CA ASN A 61 -12.92 -1.27 -16.20
C ASN A 61 -13.22 -2.77 -16.07
N TYR A 62 -14.30 -3.22 -16.72
CA TYR A 62 -14.71 -4.63 -16.73
C TYR A 62 -13.59 -5.52 -17.31
N GLY A 63 -13.31 -6.64 -16.65
CA GLY A 63 -12.23 -7.57 -17.04
C GLY A 63 -11.04 -7.60 -16.08
N CYS A 64 -10.96 -6.65 -15.14
CA CYS A 64 -9.86 -6.60 -14.16
C CYS A 64 -9.80 -7.79 -13.18
N SER A 65 -10.84 -8.62 -13.12
CA SER A 65 -10.83 -9.87 -12.35
C SER A 65 -9.80 -10.91 -12.84
N LYS A 66 -9.30 -10.77 -14.08
CA LYS A 66 -8.28 -11.65 -14.67
C LYS A 66 -6.85 -11.25 -14.33
N ALA A 67 -6.64 -10.08 -13.72
CA ALA A 67 -5.31 -9.55 -13.42
C ALA A 67 -4.41 -10.49 -12.62
N PRO A 68 -4.89 -11.19 -11.56
CA PRO A 68 -3.99 -11.96 -10.70
C PRO A 68 -3.15 -12.98 -11.46
N ASP A 69 -3.80 -13.74 -12.34
CA ASP A 69 -3.15 -14.82 -13.06
C ASP A 69 -2.21 -14.29 -14.15
N GLU A 70 -2.57 -13.18 -14.81
CA GLU A 70 -1.68 -12.56 -15.81
C GLU A 70 -0.44 -11.93 -15.17
N VAL A 71 -0.56 -11.31 -13.99
CA VAL A 71 0.60 -10.77 -13.26
C VAL A 71 1.53 -11.90 -12.80
N ARG A 72 0.97 -13.01 -12.29
CA ARG A 72 1.75 -14.19 -11.85
C ARG A 72 2.65 -14.73 -12.95
N LYS A 73 2.16 -14.74 -14.20
CA LYS A 73 2.93 -15.23 -15.35
C LYS A 73 4.25 -14.51 -15.57
N HIS A 74 4.33 -13.25 -15.16
CA HIS A 74 5.54 -12.44 -15.24
C HIS A 74 6.32 -12.48 -13.94
N LEU A 75 5.63 -12.44 -12.80
CA LEU A 75 6.25 -12.43 -11.48
C LEU A 75 7.11 -13.67 -11.22
N TYR A 76 6.61 -14.86 -11.56
CA TYR A 76 7.30 -16.12 -11.24
C TYR A 76 8.65 -16.25 -11.97
N LYS A 77 8.82 -15.56 -13.11
CA LYS A 77 10.04 -15.58 -13.93
C LYS A 77 11.13 -14.63 -13.43
N LEU A 78 10.81 -13.72 -12.50
CA LEU A 78 11.79 -12.77 -12.00
C LEU A 78 12.77 -13.50 -11.06
N PHE A 79 14.03 -13.07 -11.06
CA PHE A 79 15.04 -13.62 -10.16
C PHE A 79 14.78 -13.23 -8.71
N LEU A 80 15.35 -13.99 -7.77
CA LEU A 80 15.23 -13.70 -6.35
C LEU A 80 15.75 -12.30 -6.01
N VAL A 81 15.07 -11.63 -5.08
CA VAL A 81 15.54 -10.38 -4.45
C VAL A 81 16.54 -10.64 -3.31
N ASP A 82 16.40 -11.79 -2.64
CA ASP A 82 17.21 -12.20 -1.49
C ASP A 82 17.20 -13.74 -1.40
N GLU A 83 18.28 -14.33 -0.90
CA GLU A 83 18.41 -15.78 -0.75
C GLU A 83 17.50 -16.37 0.33
N ASN A 84 17.07 -15.56 1.31
CA ASN A 84 16.18 -15.95 2.41
C ASN A 84 14.71 -15.65 2.11
N ILE A 85 14.36 -15.46 0.84
CA ILE A 85 12.99 -15.16 0.46
C ILE A 85 12.04 -16.29 0.88
N LYS A 86 11.02 -15.96 1.65
CA LYS A 86 9.97 -16.86 2.12
C LYS A 86 8.61 -16.26 1.81
N VAL A 87 8.08 -16.64 0.66
CA VAL A 87 6.81 -16.13 0.15
C VAL A 87 5.90 -17.31 -0.17
N ALA A 88 4.62 -17.18 0.18
CA ALA A 88 3.59 -18.10 -0.26
C ALA A 88 2.71 -17.42 -1.31
N ASP A 89 2.24 -18.17 -2.31
CA ASP A 89 1.13 -17.76 -3.17
C ASP A 89 -0.08 -18.57 -2.77
N LEU A 90 -1.08 -17.91 -2.19
CA LEU A 90 -2.28 -18.56 -1.68
C LEU A 90 -3.33 -18.79 -2.76
N GLY A 91 -3.03 -18.42 -4.00
CA GLY A 91 -3.95 -18.51 -5.12
C GLY A 91 -4.97 -17.37 -5.12
N ASN A 92 -6.20 -17.67 -5.50
CA ASN A 92 -7.24 -16.66 -5.72
C ASN A 92 -8.32 -16.76 -4.64
N ILE A 93 -8.76 -15.62 -4.10
CA ILE A 93 -9.95 -15.56 -3.26
C ILE A 93 -11.14 -16.06 -4.08
N LYS A 94 -11.89 -17.00 -3.50
CA LYS A 94 -13.09 -17.55 -4.10
C LYS A 94 -14.17 -16.47 -4.12
N ALA A 95 -14.57 -16.06 -5.32
CA ALA A 95 -15.66 -15.10 -5.51
C ALA A 95 -16.96 -15.66 -4.89
N GLY A 96 -17.59 -14.88 -4.03
CA GLY A 96 -18.86 -15.22 -3.43
C GLY A 96 -20.04 -14.92 -4.36
N PHE A 97 -21.22 -15.42 -4.00
CA PHE A 97 -22.44 -15.16 -4.77
C PHE A 97 -22.74 -13.66 -4.81
N ASN A 98 -22.66 -12.98 -3.66
CA ASN A 98 -22.69 -11.53 -3.56
C ASN A 98 -21.28 -10.95 -3.47
N ILE A 99 -21.15 -9.64 -3.68
CA ILE A 99 -19.88 -8.93 -3.60
C ILE A 99 -19.40 -8.90 -2.14
N GLU A 100 -20.32 -8.73 -1.20
CA GLU A 100 -20.09 -8.72 0.24
C GLU A 100 -19.51 -10.05 0.74
N ASP A 101 -19.90 -11.16 0.13
CA ASP A 101 -19.35 -12.49 0.44
C ASP A 101 -17.86 -12.54 0.07
N THR A 102 -17.49 -11.98 -1.09
CA THR A 102 -16.08 -11.86 -1.50
C THR A 102 -15.31 -10.94 -0.55
N TYR A 103 -15.86 -9.78 -0.18
CA TYR A 103 -15.21 -8.88 0.77
C TYR A 103 -15.01 -9.51 2.15
N PHE A 104 -15.97 -10.31 2.61
CA PHE A 104 -15.82 -11.06 3.83
C PHE A 104 -14.66 -12.06 3.74
N ALA A 105 -14.54 -12.80 2.63
CA ALA A 105 -13.42 -13.70 2.40
C ALA A 105 -12.07 -12.96 2.39
N VAL A 106 -11.98 -11.82 1.68
CA VAL A 106 -10.77 -10.97 1.67
C VAL A 106 -10.45 -10.49 3.08
N LYS A 107 -11.42 -9.92 3.80
CA LYS A 107 -11.26 -9.44 5.19
C LYS A 107 -10.65 -10.51 6.07
N VAL A 108 -11.21 -11.71 6.02
CA VAL A 108 -10.83 -12.84 6.86
C VAL A 108 -9.42 -13.35 6.54
N VAL A 109 -9.08 -13.51 5.26
CA VAL A 109 -7.74 -13.96 4.85
C VAL A 109 -6.68 -12.93 5.20
N VAL A 110 -6.95 -11.65 4.91
CA VAL A 110 -6.04 -10.53 5.25
C VAL A 110 -5.84 -10.43 6.77
N GLU A 111 -6.92 -10.52 7.56
CA GLU A 111 -6.85 -10.50 9.03
C GLU A 111 -5.97 -11.64 9.56
N TYR A 112 -6.15 -12.85 9.03
CA TYR A 112 -5.34 -14.00 9.42
C TYR A 112 -3.85 -13.78 9.09
N LEU A 113 -3.53 -13.28 7.90
CA LEU A 113 -2.14 -13.03 7.50
C LEU A 113 -1.47 -11.98 8.38
N ILE A 114 -2.12 -10.84 8.60
CA ILE A 114 -1.56 -9.76 9.42
C ILE A 114 -1.35 -10.22 10.87
N LYS A 115 -2.28 -11.00 11.44
CA LYS A 115 -2.14 -11.55 12.80
C LYS A 115 -0.97 -12.52 12.97
N ASN A 116 -0.47 -13.10 11.88
CA ASN A 116 0.69 -13.99 11.87
C ASN A 116 1.95 -13.27 11.37
N ASP A 117 1.96 -11.94 11.35
CA ASP A 117 3.08 -11.12 10.85
C ASP A 117 3.46 -11.41 9.38
N ILE A 118 2.48 -11.87 8.58
CA ILE A 118 2.63 -12.12 7.14
C ILE A 118 2.02 -10.96 6.38
N ILE A 119 2.79 -10.32 5.50
CA ILE A 119 2.29 -9.21 4.69
C ILE A 119 1.51 -9.74 3.48
N PRO A 120 0.19 -9.50 3.36
CA PRO A 120 -0.55 -9.73 2.13
C PRO A 120 -0.09 -8.78 1.02
N ILE A 121 0.20 -9.38 -0.14
CA ILE A 121 0.36 -8.72 -1.44
C ILE A 121 -0.90 -9.06 -2.25
N ILE A 122 -1.79 -8.10 -2.38
CA ILE A 122 -3.08 -8.27 -3.04
C ILE A 122 -2.95 -7.88 -4.51
N ILE A 123 -3.39 -8.76 -5.41
CA ILE A 123 -3.49 -8.47 -6.85
C ILE A 123 -4.96 -8.49 -7.25
N GLY A 124 -5.42 -7.39 -7.83
CA GLY A 124 -6.73 -7.26 -8.47
C GLY A 124 -7.91 -7.13 -7.51
N GLY A 125 -9.14 -7.17 -8.02
CA GLY A 125 -9.53 -6.71 -9.35
C GLY A 125 -9.73 -5.21 -9.26
N SER A 126 -10.95 -4.78 -8.93
CA SER A 126 -11.25 -3.37 -8.77
C SER A 126 -10.83 -2.79 -7.41
N GLN A 127 -10.53 -1.49 -7.36
CA GLN A 127 -9.91 -0.84 -6.20
C GLN A 127 -10.80 -0.79 -4.95
N ASP A 128 -12.11 -1.01 -5.09
CA ASP A 128 -13.04 -1.14 -3.96
C ASP A 128 -12.66 -2.25 -2.98
N ILE A 129 -11.85 -3.23 -3.41
CA ILE A 129 -11.27 -4.26 -2.55
C ILE A 129 -10.38 -3.66 -1.44
N THR A 130 -9.88 -2.44 -1.64
CA THR A 130 -9.21 -1.65 -0.58
C THR A 130 -10.10 -1.52 0.67
N TYR A 131 -11.42 -1.39 0.51
CA TYR A 131 -12.35 -1.36 1.64
C TYR A 131 -12.33 -2.69 2.41
N ALA A 132 -12.36 -3.83 1.72
CA ALA A 132 -12.29 -5.15 2.36
C ALA A 132 -10.97 -5.34 3.13
N ASN A 133 -9.85 -4.94 2.53
CA ASN A 133 -8.53 -4.93 3.16
C ASN A 133 -8.50 -4.02 4.41
N TYR A 134 -9.06 -2.81 4.33
CA TYR A 134 -9.23 -1.90 5.47
C TYR A 134 -10.04 -2.53 6.61
N THR A 135 -11.16 -3.19 6.30
CA THR A 135 -12.00 -3.81 7.34
C THR A 135 -11.35 -4.99 8.05
N ALA A 136 -10.26 -5.57 7.53
CA ALA A 136 -9.48 -6.58 8.22
C ALA A 136 -8.89 -6.07 9.55
N TYR A 137 -8.63 -4.77 9.65
CA TYR A 137 -8.07 -4.13 10.84
C TYR A 137 -9.08 -3.91 11.97
N GLU A 138 -10.38 -4.00 11.67
CA GLU A 138 -11.47 -3.78 12.63
C GLU A 138 -11.37 -4.72 13.83
N HIS A 139 -11.24 -6.03 13.60
CA HIS A 139 -11.16 -7.02 14.68
C HIS A 139 -9.83 -6.97 15.44
N MET A 140 -8.81 -6.36 14.85
CA MET A 140 -7.53 -6.11 15.51
C MET A 140 -7.59 -4.85 16.40
N GLY A 141 -8.67 -4.06 16.31
CA GLY A 141 -8.80 -2.78 17.01
C GLY A 141 -7.72 -1.77 16.60
N GLN A 142 -7.08 -1.99 15.45
CA GLN A 142 -5.90 -1.23 15.03
C GLN A 142 -6.36 -0.06 14.17
N VAL A 143 -6.12 1.16 14.64
CA VAL A 143 -6.26 2.36 13.83
C VAL A 143 -5.05 2.42 12.88
N ILE A 144 -5.30 2.70 11.60
CA ILE A 144 -4.28 2.63 10.55
C ILE A 144 -4.18 3.90 9.72
N ASN A 145 -3.04 4.01 9.04
CA ASN A 145 -2.84 4.96 7.96
C ASN A 145 -2.94 4.24 6.61
N ILE A 146 -3.68 4.83 5.66
CA ILE A 146 -3.76 4.37 4.27
C ILE A 146 -2.99 5.34 3.38
N ALA A 147 -2.11 4.82 2.53
CA ALA A 147 -1.57 5.56 1.39
C ALA A 147 -2.17 5.02 0.09
N SER A 148 -2.75 5.90 -0.72
CA SER A 148 -3.30 5.58 -2.03
C SER A 148 -2.45 6.23 -3.13
N ILE A 149 -1.91 5.40 -4.03
CA ILE A 149 -1.20 5.86 -5.22
C ILE A 149 -2.24 5.87 -6.34
N ASP A 150 -2.69 7.07 -6.70
CA ASP A 150 -3.89 7.22 -7.52
C ASP A 150 -3.89 8.57 -8.25
N SER A 151 -4.55 8.61 -9.40
CA SER A 151 -4.80 9.83 -10.17
C SER A 151 -6.02 10.62 -9.64
N SER A 152 -6.91 9.98 -8.86
CA SER A 152 -8.10 10.54 -8.23
C SER A 152 -8.19 10.22 -6.73
N PHE A 153 -9.24 10.71 -6.05
CA PHE A 153 -9.49 10.38 -4.64
C PHE A 153 -10.54 9.29 -4.43
N ASP A 154 -11.36 9.03 -5.45
CA ASP A 154 -12.38 7.99 -5.44
C ASP A 154 -13.35 8.11 -4.24
N LEU A 155 -13.77 9.36 -4.00
CA LEU A 155 -14.82 9.74 -3.05
C LEU A 155 -16.23 9.49 -3.57
N GLY A 156 -16.40 9.37 -4.89
CA GLY A 156 -17.72 9.33 -5.53
C GLY A 156 -18.57 10.57 -5.25
N ASN A 157 -19.87 10.45 -5.56
CA ASN A 157 -20.88 11.46 -5.26
C ASN A 157 -21.82 11.00 -4.14
N SER A 158 -22.54 11.94 -3.50
CA SER A 158 -23.41 11.65 -2.34
C SER A 158 -24.50 10.60 -2.59
N ASP A 159 -24.88 10.40 -3.85
CA ASP A 159 -25.93 9.48 -4.27
C ASP A 159 -25.39 8.20 -4.93
N GLU A 160 -24.06 8.04 -5.01
CA GLU A 160 -23.46 6.90 -5.72
C GLU A 160 -23.43 5.62 -4.89
N ILE A 161 -23.78 4.52 -5.56
CA ILE A 161 -23.64 3.16 -5.06
C ILE A 161 -22.16 2.87 -4.84
N PHE A 162 -21.83 2.13 -3.78
CA PHE A 162 -20.45 1.73 -3.46
C PHE A 162 -19.79 1.03 -4.65
N ASN A 163 -18.65 1.54 -5.10
CA ASN A 163 -17.87 1.04 -6.24
C ASN A 163 -16.40 1.48 -6.17
N SER A 164 -15.60 1.08 -7.16
CA SER A 164 -14.16 1.45 -7.31
C SER A 164 -13.87 2.96 -7.31
N ARG A 165 -14.83 3.82 -7.67
CA ARG A 165 -14.73 5.29 -7.66
C ARG A 165 -15.31 5.96 -6.42
N SER A 166 -15.86 5.19 -5.48
CA SER A 166 -16.49 5.71 -4.24
C SER A 166 -16.03 5.00 -2.96
N TYR A 167 -15.02 4.12 -3.05
CA TYR A 167 -14.58 3.29 -1.93
C TYR A 167 -14.04 4.12 -0.75
N LEU A 168 -13.38 5.25 -1.01
CA LEU A 168 -12.79 6.08 0.04
C LEU A 168 -13.88 6.68 0.94
N SER A 169 -14.98 7.14 0.35
CA SER A 169 -16.13 7.64 1.12
C SER A 169 -16.72 6.57 2.03
N LYS A 170 -16.75 5.31 1.58
CA LYS A 170 -17.19 4.20 2.42
C LYS A 170 -16.26 3.94 3.60
N ILE A 171 -14.93 4.05 3.40
CA ILE A 171 -13.94 3.95 4.48
C ILE A 171 -14.13 5.09 5.48
N ILE A 172 -14.23 6.34 5.02
CA ILE A 172 -14.40 7.53 5.87
C ILE A 172 -15.68 7.44 6.71
N MET A 173 -16.77 6.96 6.12
CA MET A 173 -18.07 6.81 6.80
C MET A 173 -18.20 5.51 7.61
N HIS A 174 -17.22 4.61 7.57
CA HIS A 174 -17.27 3.34 8.27
C HIS A 174 -17.30 3.56 9.80
N GLN A 175 -18.14 2.79 10.51
CA GLN A 175 -18.31 2.89 11.95
C GLN A 175 -18.23 1.49 12.59
N PRO A 176 -17.39 1.29 13.62
CA PRO A 176 -16.42 2.25 14.18
C PRO A 176 -15.30 2.61 13.19
N ASN A 177 -14.77 3.84 13.26
CA ASN A 177 -13.74 4.29 12.32
C ASN A 177 -12.31 3.89 12.80
N PHE A 178 -11.56 3.22 11.92
CA PHE A 178 -10.18 2.78 12.11
C PHE A 178 -9.19 3.52 11.20
N LEU A 179 -9.64 4.52 10.44
CA LEU A 179 -8.77 5.37 9.63
C LEU A 179 -8.25 6.55 10.46
N PHE A 180 -6.95 6.59 10.74
CA PHE A 180 -6.29 7.75 11.36
C PHE A 180 -5.89 8.78 10.30
N ASN A 181 -5.21 8.32 9.26
CA ASN A 181 -4.75 9.16 8.17
C ASN A 181 -4.98 8.49 6.82
N TYR A 182 -5.32 9.33 5.84
CA TYR A 182 -5.30 8.96 4.44
C TYR A 182 -4.33 9.90 3.73
N THR A 183 -3.50 9.32 2.87
CA THR A 183 -2.56 10.06 2.04
C THR A 183 -2.78 9.67 0.58
N ASN A 184 -3.22 10.61 -0.25
CA ASN A 184 -3.24 10.41 -1.70
C ASN A 184 -1.95 10.94 -2.32
N ILE A 185 -1.33 10.12 -3.17
CA ILE A 185 -0.06 10.40 -3.83
C ILE A 185 -0.27 10.28 -5.34
N GLY A 186 -0.22 11.41 -6.04
CA GLY A 186 -0.26 11.43 -7.50
C GLY A 186 -1.53 11.97 -8.12
N TYR A 187 -2.46 12.56 -7.34
CA TYR A 187 -3.68 13.07 -7.97
C TYR A 187 -3.39 14.12 -9.03
N GLN A 188 -4.28 14.16 -10.03
CA GLN A 188 -4.18 15.08 -11.16
C GLN A 188 -5.35 16.06 -11.06
N SER A 189 -5.06 17.38 -11.05
CA SER A 189 -6.06 18.40 -10.71
C SER A 189 -7.24 18.51 -11.68
N TYR A 190 -7.13 17.93 -12.87
CA TYR A 190 -8.22 17.84 -13.85
C TYR A 190 -9.14 16.63 -13.64
N PHE A 191 -8.75 15.66 -12.79
CA PHE A 191 -9.61 14.55 -12.37
C PHE A 191 -10.23 14.76 -10.98
N VAL A 192 -9.81 15.80 -10.26
CA VAL A 192 -10.23 16.05 -8.88
C VAL A 192 -10.80 17.46 -8.73
N ASP A 193 -12.07 17.53 -8.31
CA ASP A 193 -12.75 18.79 -8.00
C ASP A 193 -12.07 19.51 -6.83
N GLN A 194 -11.96 20.84 -6.90
CA GLN A 194 -11.34 21.64 -5.83
C GLN A 194 -12.10 21.55 -4.49
N LYS A 195 -13.41 21.28 -4.51
CA LYS A 195 -14.20 20.97 -3.31
C LYS A 195 -13.73 19.69 -2.66
N ALA A 196 -13.40 18.65 -3.44
CA ALA A 196 -12.85 17.41 -2.92
C ALA A 196 -11.48 17.65 -2.27
N VAL A 197 -10.61 18.45 -2.90
CA VAL A 197 -9.31 18.85 -2.30
C VAL A 197 -9.52 19.56 -0.95
N LYS A 198 -10.43 20.52 -0.89
CA LYS A 198 -10.75 21.24 0.36
C LYS A 198 -11.35 20.31 1.43
N LEU A 199 -12.21 19.37 1.03
CA LEU A 199 -12.78 18.37 1.93
C LEU A 199 -11.67 17.52 2.55
N MET A 200 -10.78 16.95 1.75
CA MET A 200 -9.64 16.17 2.23
C MET A 200 -8.75 16.96 3.19
N GLN A 201 -8.44 18.22 2.85
CA GLN A 201 -7.64 19.10 3.71
C GLN A 201 -8.35 19.44 5.03
N SER A 202 -9.68 19.63 5.03
CA SER A 202 -10.46 19.88 6.25
C SER A 202 -10.52 18.68 7.19
N MET A 203 -10.35 17.46 6.65
CA MET A 203 -10.19 16.22 7.43
C MET A 203 -8.71 15.96 7.81
N TYR A 204 -7.83 16.92 7.52
CA TYR A 204 -6.38 16.82 7.72
C TYR A 204 -5.75 15.60 7.03
N PHE A 205 -6.27 15.21 5.86
CA PHE A 205 -5.65 14.20 5.02
C PHE A 205 -4.60 14.81 4.08
N ASP A 206 -3.55 14.03 3.82
CA ASP A 206 -2.49 14.42 2.90
C ASP A 206 -2.95 14.20 1.46
N VAL A 207 -2.81 15.21 0.60
CA VAL A 207 -3.13 15.10 -0.83
C VAL A 207 -2.03 15.73 -1.67
N HIS A 208 -1.29 14.91 -2.40
CA HIS A 208 -0.11 15.34 -3.15
C HIS A 208 -0.32 15.22 -4.65
N ARG A 209 -0.17 16.35 -5.35
CA ARG A 209 -0.28 16.39 -6.82
C ARG A 209 0.86 15.62 -7.46
N LEU A 210 0.57 14.96 -8.59
CA LEU A 210 1.56 14.26 -9.40
C LEU A 210 2.84 15.07 -9.64
N GLY A 211 2.71 16.30 -10.16
CA GLY A 211 3.86 17.13 -10.49
C GLY A 211 4.74 17.49 -9.29
N ALA A 212 4.16 17.64 -8.09
CA ALA A 212 4.92 17.92 -6.88
C ALA A 212 5.75 16.69 -6.46
N MET A 213 5.16 15.50 -6.52
CA MET A 213 5.83 14.24 -6.16
C MET A 213 6.91 13.87 -7.17
N ARG A 214 6.64 14.02 -8.47
CA ARG A 214 7.64 13.72 -9.52
C ARG A 214 8.86 14.65 -9.47
N ASN A 215 8.66 15.91 -9.06
CA ASN A 215 9.77 16.85 -8.89
C ASN A 215 10.70 16.48 -7.72
N ASN A 216 10.19 15.76 -6.72
CA ASN A 216 10.94 15.36 -5.53
C ASN A 216 10.41 14.02 -5.01
N MET A 217 10.82 12.93 -5.66
CA MET A 217 10.36 11.58 -5.37
C MET A 217 10.81 11.09 -3.98
N GLU A 218 11.85 11.68 -3.41
CA GLU A 218 12.32 11.42 -2.04
C GLU A 218 11.23 11.75 -1.00
N GLU A 219 10.38 12.74 -1.26
CA GLU A 219 9.27 13.09 -0.36
C GLU A 219 8.13 12.06 -0.37
N VAL A 220 8.11 11.15 -1.34
CA VAL A 220 7.16 10.02 -1.33
C VAL A 220 7.53 8.98 -0.27
N GLU A 221 8.83 8.80 0.01
CA GLU A 221 9.30 7.81 0.98
C GLU A 221 8.64 7.94 2.34
N PRO A 222 8.65 9.12 3.00
CA PRO A 222 8.10 9.21 4.34
C PRO A 222 6.57 9.18 4.34
N LEU A 223 5.89 9.49 3.22
CA LEU A 223 4.43 9.36 3.10
C LEU A 223 4.03 7.88 3.14
N VAL A 224 4.68 7.08 2.30
CA VAL A 224 4.42 5.65 2.21
C VAL A 224 4.94 4.91 3.45
N ARG A 225 6.07 5.32 4.03
CA ARG A 225 6.57 4.78 5.30
C ARG A 225 5.63 5.01 6.47
N ASN A 226 4.78 6.04 6.40
CA ASN A 226 3.78 6.28 7.43
C ASN A 226 2.53 5.40 7.30
N ALA A 227 2.34 4.70 6.18
CA ALA A 227 1.19 3.84 5.93
C ALA A 227 1.31 2.47 6.60
N ASP A 228 0.18 1.93 7.05
CA ASP A 228 0.03 0.51 7.40
C ASP A 228 -0.54 -0.28 6.19
N LEU A 229 -1.38 0.38 5.38
CA LEU A 229 -1.95 -0.17 4.13
C LEU A 229 -1.60 0.73 2.94
N VAL A 230 -1.07 0.14 1.87
CA VAL A 230 -0.90 0.80 0.57
C VAL A 230 -1.91 0.26 -0.44
N SER A 231 -2.68 1.15 -1.06
CA SER A 231 -3.55 0.86 -2.20
C SER A 231 -2.96 1.51 -3.45
N PHE A 232 -2.62 0.71 -4.45
CA PHE A 232 -2.00 1.20 -5.68
C PHE A 232 -2.97 0.97 -6.84
N ASP A 233 -3.53 2.04 -7.39
CA ASP A 233 -4.28 1.98 -8.66
C ASP A 233 -3.29 2.11 -9.82
N ILE A 234 -3.31 1.15 -10.74
CA ILE A 234 -2.47 1.18 -11.94
C ILE A 234 -2.73 2.43 -12.82
N SER A 235 -3.92 3.04 -12.72
CA SER A 235 -4.29 4.29 -13.42
C SER A 235 -3.45 5.50 -13.00
N ALA A 236 -2.73 5.42 -11.88
CA ALA A 236 -1.76 6.43 -11.47
C ALA A 236 -0.53 6.48 -12.41
N ILE A 237 -0.28 5.41 -13.17
CA ILE A 237 0.82 5.28 -14.12
C ILE A 237 0.36 5.72 -15.50
N ARG A 238 1.22 6.41 -16.25
CA ARG A 238 0.91 6.87 -17.60
C ARG A 238 0.60 5.72 -18.55
N GLN A 239 -0.39 5.92 -19.41
CA GLN A 239 -0.92 4.91 -20.34
C GLN A 239 0.13 4.23 -21.22
N ASN A 240 1.18 4.94 -21.63
CA ASN A 240 2.22 4.37 -22.48
C ASN A 240 3.14 3.38 -21.76
N GLU A 241 2.99 3.23 -20.44
CA GLU A 241 3.69 2.24 -19.62
C GLU A 241 2.74 1.27 -18.90
N ALA A 242 1.50 1.69 -18.66
CA ALA A 242 0.44 0.87 -18.09
C ALA A 242 -0.88 1.04 -18.87
N PRO A 243 -0.99 0.47 -20.08
CA PRO A 243 -2.21 0.59 -20.89
C PRO A 243 -3.40 -0.24 -20.38
N ALA A 244 -3.18 -1.21 -19.48
CA ALA A 244 -4.20 -2.16 -19.02
C ALA A 244 -5.17 -1.56 -17.99
N ASN A 245 -5.87 -0.49 -18.35
CA ASN A 245 -7.00 0.07 -17.62
C ASN A 245 -7.77 0.98 -18.58
N GLU A 246 -9.08 0.79 -18.70
CA GLU A 246 -9.92 1.63 -19.58
C GLU A 246 -9.94 3.11 -19.19
N ASN A 247 -9.68 3.41 -17.91
CA ASN A 247 -9.64 4.76 -17.36
C ASN A 247 -8.23 5.36 -17.34
N THR A 248 -7.26 4.74 -18.00
CA THR A 248 -5.87 5.23 -18.05
C THR A 248 -5.78 6.61 -18.72
N SER A 249 -4.71 7.35 -18.41
CA SER A 249 -4.46 8.71 -18.88
C SER A 249 -3.07 8.82 -19.50
N PRO A 250 -2.85 9.69 -20.50
CA PRO A 250 -1.52 9.89 -21.08
C PRO A 250 -0.47 10.39 -20.07
N ASN A 251 -0.91 10.98 -18.96
CA ASN A 251 -0.04 11.49 -17.90
C ASN A 251 -0.22 10.68 -16.61
N GLY A 252 0.88 10.49 -15.89
CA GLY A 252 0.95 9.71 -14.66
C GLY A 252 2.40 9.60 -14.20
N PHE A 253 2.63 8.77 -13.19
CA PHE A 253 3.98 8.29 -12.89
C PHE A 253 4.49 7.45 -14.07
N ASN A 254 5.80 7.42 -14.27
CA ASN A 254 6.40 6.36 -15.08
C ASN A 254 6.61 5.09 -14.24
N GLY A 255 6.98 4.00 -14.89
CA GLY A 255 7.18 2.68 -14.29
C GLY A 255 8.36 2.63 -13.33
N GLU A 256 9.42 3.40 -13.59
CA GLU A 256 10.55 3.55 -12.65
C GLU A 256 10.11 4.24 -11.34
N GLU A 257 9.33 5.31 -11.46
CA GLU A 257 8.72 6.02 -10.33
C GLU A 257 7.76 5.10 -9.57
N ALA A 258 6.91 4.33 -10.26
CA ALA A 258 6.02 3.35 -9.64
C ALA A 258 6.78 2.26 -8.86
N CYS A 259 7.83 1.69 -9.46
CA CYS A 259 8.72 0.73 -8.80
C CYS A 259 9.43 1.34 -7.58
N ARG A 260 9.87 2.61 -7.68
CA ARG A 260 10.49 3.34 -6.57
C ARG A 260 9.50 3.53 -5.42
N ILE A 261 8.24 3.85 -5.70
CA ILE A 261 7.18 3.97 -4.68
C ILE A 261 6.94 2.63 -4.00
N ALA A 262 6.83 1.55 -4.76
CA ALA A 262 6.65 0.21 -4.21
C ALA A 262 7.84 -0.23 -3.35
N ARG A 263 9.07 0.10 -3.76
CA ARG A 263 10.26 -0.12 -2.95
C ARG A 263 10.23 0.66 -1.63
N TYR A 264 9.78 1.91 -1.66
CA TYR A 264 9.58 2.70 -0.43
C TYR A 264 8.52 2.09 0.49
N ALA A 265 7.44 1.53 -0.05
CA ALA A 265 6.48 0.76 0.71
C ALA A 265 7.14 -0.47 1.37
N GLY A 266 7.94 -1.21 0.60
CA GLY A 266 8.66 -2.39 1.07
C GLY A 266 9.57 -2.11 2.27
N ILE A 267 10.39 -1.04 2.22
CA ILE A 267 11.35 -0.70 3.30
C ILE A 267 10.69 -0.18 4.60
N SER A 268 9.37 0.02 4.60
CA SER A 268 8.64 0.53 5.77
C SER A 268 8.45 -0.57 6.80
N ASP A 269 9.03 -0.45 7.99
CA ASP A 269 8.80 -1.41 9.09
C ASP A 269 7.35 -1.35 9.62
N LYS A 270 6.57 -0.31 9.26
CA LYS A 270 5.19 -0.09 9.70
C LYS A 270 4.16 -0.78 8.80
N LEU A 271 4.47 -0.95 7.51
CA LEU A 271 3.52 -1.43 6.52
C LEU A 271 3.19 -2.91 6.73
N THR A 272 1.89 -3.21 6.81
CA THR A 272 1.33 -4.54 7.02
C THR A 272 0.52 -5.06 5.84
N SER A 273 0.18 -4.24 4.82
CA SER A 273 -0.57 -4.68 3.64
C SER A 273 -0.26 -3.84 2.40
N PHE A 274 -0.12 -4.50 1.25
CA PHE A 274 0.12 -3.86 -0.05
C PHE A 274 -0.85 -4.43 -1.10
N GLY A 275 -1.57 -3.56 -1.82
CA GLY A 275 -2.50 -3.97 -2.86
C GLY A 275 -2.28 -3.23 -4.17
N LEU A 276 -2.42 -3.96 -5.28
CA LEU A 276 -2.33 -3.45 -6.64
C LEU A 276 -3.63 -3.77 -7.41
N TYR A 277 -4.30 -2.73 -7.89
CA TYR A 277 -5.68 -2.82 -8.38
C TYR A 277 -5.83 -2.26 -9.80
N GLU A 278 -7.01 -2.50 -10.38
CA GLU A 278 -7.50 -1.94 -11.64
C GLU A 278 -6.71 -2.32 -12.90
N ILE A 279 -5.85 -3.33 -12.80
CA ILE A 279 -5.20 -3.94 -13.97
C ILE A 279 -6.27 -4.70 -14.75
N ASN A 280 -6.45 -4.39 -16.02
CA ASN A 280 -7.39 -5.04 -16.93
C ASN A 280 -6.65 -5.69 -18.09
N PRO A 281 -6.37 -7.00 -17.99
CA PRO A 281 -5.61 -7.69 -19.03
C PRO A 281 -6.20 -7.62 -20.44
N GLU A 282 -7.51 -7.42 -20.57
CA GLU A 282 -8.16 -7.29 -21.88
C GLU A 282 -7.75 -6.02 -22.63
N LYS A 283 -7.20 -5.03 -21.90
CA LYS A 283 -6.70 -3.76 -22.41
C LYS A 283 -5.19 -3.69 -22.41
N ASP A 284 -4.53 -4.75 -21.98
CA ASP A 284 -3.07 -4.80 -21.96
C ASP A 284 -2.52 -5.02 -23.36
N PHE A 285 -1.43 -4.33 -23.67
CA PHE A 285 -0.72 -4.51 -24.94
C PHE A 285 0.53 -5.34 -24.70
N ASN A 286 0.52 -6.59 -25.19
CA ASN A 286 1.64 -7.53 -25.05
C ASN A 286 2.05 -7.78 -23.57
N GLY A 287 1.08 -7.77 -22.66
CA GLY A 287 1.32 -7.97 -21.23
C GLY A 287 2.15 -6.86 -20.57
N MET A 288 2.28 -5.68 -21.18
CA MET A 288 3.14 -4.59 -20.70
C MET A 288 2.83 -4.21 -19.25
N THR A 289 1.55 -4.04 -18.94
CA THR A 289 1.11 -3.65 -17.60
C THR A 289 1.25 -4.79 -16.61
N ALA A 290 0.95 -6.02 -17.03
CA ALA A 290 1.16 -7.20 -16.19
C ALA A 290 2.65 -7.42 -15.85
N HIS A 291 3.56 -7.16 -16.78
CA HIS A 291 5.02 -7.16 -16.52
C HIS A 291 5.41 -6.05 -15.54
N LEU A 292 4.91 -4.83 -15.73
CA LEU A 292 5.19 -3.72 -14.83
C LEU A 292 4.66 -4.01 -13.42
N ALA A 293 3.46 -4.56 -13.30
CA ALA A 293 2.88 -4.99 -12.03
C ALA A 293 3.75 -6.04 -11.31
N ALA A 294 4.28 -7.02 -12.06
CA ALA A 294 5.23 -7.98 -11.52
C ALA A 294 6.53 -7.31 -11.01
N GLN A 295 7.03 -6.29 -11.72
CA GLN A 295 8.21 -5.52 -11.28
C GLN A 295 7.91 -4.65 -10.05
N ILE A 296 6.72 -4.04 -9.98
CA ILE A 296 6.27 -3.29 -8.80
C ILE A 296 6.26 -4.21 -7.57
N ILE A 297 5.70 -5.42 -7.70
CA ILE A 297 5.71 -6.42 -6.63
C ILE A 297 7.14 -6.86 -6.29
N TRP A 298 8.00 -7.07 -7.28
CA TRP A 298 9.40 -7.41 -7.08
C TRP A 298 10.14 -6.32 -6.28
N TYR A 299 9.98 -5.05 -6.64
CA TYR A 299 10.59 -3.93 -5.92
C TYR A 299 10.01 -3.74 -4.52
N PHE A 300 8.73 -4.06 -4.33
CA PHE A 300 8.14 -4.15 -2.99
C PHE A 300 8.86 -5.22 -2.14
N MET A 301 9.06 -6.42 -2.69
CA MET A 301 9.80 -7.50 -2.02
C MET A 301 11.26 -7.12 -1.75
N ASP A 302 11.96 -6.50 -2.71
CA ASP A 302 13.32 -5.97 -2.51
C ASP A 302 13.35 -4.97 -1.34
N GLY A 303 12.39 -4.05 -1.29
CA GLY A 303 12.25 -3.12 -0.18
C GLY A 303 12.06 -3.83 1.16
N PHE A 304 11.20 -4.85 1.20
CA PHE A 304 10.93 -5.64 2.40
C PHE A 304 12.20 -6.32 2.95
N TYR A 305 12.96 -7.03 2.10
CA TYR A 305 14.20 -7.68 2.53
C TYR A 305 15.32 -6.68 2.86
N ASN A 306 15.19 -5.42 2.43
CA ASN A 306 16.08 -4.32 2.80
C ASN A 306 15.64 -3.53 4.04
N ARG A 307 14.55 -3.94 4.73
CA ARG A 307 14.11 -3.32 5.98
C ARG A 307 15.24 -3.26 7.00
N LYS A 308 15.35 -2.12 7.68
CA LYS A 308 16.41 -1.87 8.67
C LYS A 308 15.93 -2.05 10.11
N GLY A 309 14.64 -2.28 10.35
CA GLY A 309 14.12 -2.42 11.71
C GLY A 309 14.48 -1.21 12.56
N ASP A 310 14.39 -0.02 11.98
CA ASP A 310 14.88 1.23 12.57
C ASP A 310 13.74 2.18 12.94
N PHE A 311 12.50 1.69 12.92
CA PHE A 311 11.38 2.43 13.49
C PHE A 311 11.71 2.80 14.94
N PRO A 312 11.59 4.09 15.34
CA PRO A 312 11.95 4.55 16.67
C PRO A 312 11.16 3.82 17.76
N HIS A 313 11.79 2.78 18.31
CA HIS A 313 11.40 2.19 19.56
C HIS A 313 11.98 3.03 20.71
N LYS A 314 11.53 2.82 21.94
CA LYS A 314 11.97 3.58 23.13
C LYS A 314 13.51 3.55 23.39
N GLN A 315 14.29 2.79 22.61
CA GLN A 315 15.74 2.66 22.71
C GLN A 315 16.45 3.85 22.04
N LYS A 316 17.01 4.74 22.86
CA LYS A 316 17.59 6.02 22.44
C LYS A 316 18.96 5.91 21.77
N GLU A 317 19.65 4.77 21.89
CA GLU A 317 21.06 4.61 21.47
C GLU A 317 21.25 4.57 19.94
N ASN A 318 20.20 4.23 19.19
CA ASN A 318 20.26 4.10 17.73
C ASN A 318 19.89 5.39 16.98
N TYR A 319 19.60 6.48 17.69
CA TYR A 319 19.09 7.72 17.11
C TYR A 319 19.83 8.95 17.60
N LYS A 320 20.05 9.90 16.67
CA LYS A 320 20.41 11.27 17.05
C LYS A 320 19.12 12.07 17.28
N LYS A 321 19.04 12.75 18.42
CA LYS A 321 17.88 13.54 18.82
C LYS A 321 18.16 15.03 18.64
N TYR A 322 17.26 15.74 17.98
CA TYR A 322 17.34 17.19 17.76
C TYR A 322 16.07 17.85 18.29
N ASN A 323 16.21 18.88 19.13
CA ASN A 323 15.08 19.67 19.59
C ASN A 323 15.10 21.01 18.86
N VAL A 324 14.03 21.32 18.12
CA VAL A 324 13.92 22.52 17.30
C VAL A 324 12.79 23.38 17.85
N GLY A 325 13.10 24.62 18.22
CA GLY A 325 12.09 25.61 18.59
C GLY A 325 11.44 26.18 17.33
N VAL A 326 10.12 26.22 17.29
CA VAL A 326 9.32 26.77 16.18
C VAL A 326 8.48 27.94 16.65
N ASP A 327 8.25 28.92 15.77
CA ASP A 327 7.52 30.13 16.13
C ASP A 327 6.00 29.85 16.30
N GLY A 328 5.36 30.51 17.27
CA GLY A 328 3.89 30.50 17.42
C GLY A 328 3.28 29.48 18.37
N LYS A 329 4.07 28.63 19.06
CA LYS A 329 3.60 27.75 20.17
C LYS A 329 4.70 27.54 21.22
N ASP A 330 4.31 27.20 22.46
CA ASP A 330 5.22 26.81 23.56
C ASP A 330 5.90 25.43 23.36
N HIS A 331 5.86 24.86 22.15
CA HIS A 331 6.28 23.49 21.88
C HIS A 331 7.48 23.44 20.92
N SER A 332 8.57 22.84 21.38
CA SER A 332 9.67 22.41 20.50
C SER A 332 9.27 21.14 19.75
N ILE A 333 9.59 21.05 18.46
CA ILE A 333 9.50 19.80 17.69
C ILE A 333 10.74 18.96 17.96
N VAL A 334 10.54 17.69 18.23
CA VAL A 334 11.62 16.74 18.47
C VAL A 334 11.81 15.88 17.23
N PHE A 335 13.00 15.93 16.65
CA PHE A 335 13.40 15.09 15.52
C PHE A 335 14.33 13.96 15.96
N TYR A 336 14.21 12.82 15.29
CA TYR A 336 15.08 11.66 15.43
C TYR A 336 15.63 11.25 14.07
N GLU A 337 16.95 11.11 13.98
CA GLU A 337 17.65 10.57 12.81
C GLU A 337 18.22 9.19 13.16
N SER A 338 17.86 8.17 12.40
CA SER A 338 18.44 6.82 12.58
C SER A 338 19.91 6.84 12.17
N ILE A 339 20.79 6.40 13.07
CA ILE A 339 22.23 6.26 12.78
C ILE A 339 22.46 5.16 11.73
N ARG A 340 21.57 4.17 11.66
CA ARG A 340 21.69 3.01 10.77
C ARG A 340 21.30 3.32 9.33
N SER A 341 20.27 4.12 9.12
CA SER A 341 19.69 4.36 7.78
C SER A 341 19.72 5.82 7.32
N GLY A 342 19.96 6.77 8.23
CA GLY A 342 19.80 8.20 7.96
C GLY A 342 18.36 8.65 7.78
N ARG A 343 17.36 7.78 8.01
CA ARG A 343 15.93 8.14 7.94
C ARG A 343 15.54 9.01 9.13
N TRP A 344 14.53 9.85 8.93
CA TRP A 344 14.07 10.82 9.92
C TRP A 344 12.64 10.55 10.40
N TRP A 345 12.41 10.93 11.64
CA TRP A 345 11.09 10.97 12.29
C TRP A 345 10.97 12.23 13.14
N MET A 346 9.73 12.65 13.36
CA MET A 346 9.37 13.71 14.29
C MET A 346 8.34 13.23 15.31
N GLU A 347 8.50 13.67 16.55
CA GLU A 347 7.60 13.36 17.66
C GLU A 347 6.42 14.33 17.65
N VAL A 348 5.20 13.79 17.68
CA VAL A 348 3.98 14.55 17.89
C VAL A 348 3.49 14.28 19.32
N PRO A 349 3.24 15.31 20.14
CA PRO A 349 2.78 15.12 21.51
C PRO A 349 1.40 14.46 21.53
N LEU A 350 1.26 13.37 22.29
CA LEU A 350 -0.02 12.70 22.55
C LEU A 350 -0.69 13.30 23.79
N GLY A 351 -1.99 13.57 23.73
CA GLY A 351 -2.80 13.82 24.92
C GLY A 351 -2.94 12.55 25.76
N ASN A 352 -2.94 12.67 27.09
CA ASN A 352 -2.94 11.55 28.05
C ASN A 352 -4.09 10.54 27.85
N GLU A 353 -5.23 10.96 27.28
CA GLU A 353 -6.41 10.10 27.12
C GLU A 353 -6.33 9.15 25.90
N ASN A 354 -5.38 9.36 24.98
CA ASN A 354 -5.33 8.66 23.69
C ASN A 354 -4.05 7.84 23.45
N GLU A 355 -3.21 7.66 24.48
CA GLU A 355 -1.86 7.11 24.34
C GLU A 355 -1.87 5.67 23.80
N ASP A 356 -2.76 4.80 24.32
CA ASP A 356 -2.85 3.41 23.87
C ASP A 356 -3.45 3.29 22.45
N LYS A 357 -4.41 4.15 22.10
CA LYS A 357 -5.08 4.13 20.79
C LYS A 357 -4.18 4.61 19.66
N TYR A 358 -3.39 5.67 19.89
CA TYR A 358 -2.55 6.29 18.85
C TYR A 358 -1.04 6.05 19.03
N LYS A 359 -0.66 5.06 19.82
CA LYS A 359 0.74 4.67 20.08
C LYS A 359 1.57 4.42 18.81
N ARG A 360 0.95 4.06 17.69
CA ARG A 360 1.62 3.82 16.40
C ARG A 360 1.77 5.08 15.53
N HIS A 361 1.24 6.22 15.98
CA HIS A 361 1.14 7.45 15.18
C HIS A 361 1.88 8.66 15.77
N TYR A 362 2.44 8.57 16.99
CA TYR A 362 3.20 9.68 17.59
C TYR A 362 4.58 9.91 16.97
N MET A 363 5.19 8.85 16.42
CA MET A 363 6.41 8.94 15.63
C MET A 363 6.06 9.06 14.17
N LEU A 364 6.14 10.27 13.63
CA LEU A 364 5.80 10.58 12.26
C LEU A 364 7.05 10.52 11.38
N PRO A 365 7.14 9.61 10.39
CA PRO A 365 8.16 9.65 9.34
C PRO A 365 8.26 11.03 8.69
N CYS A 366 9.47 11.58 8.61
CA CYS A 366 9.75 12.86 7.97
C CYS A 366 11.01 12.78 7.09
N SER A 367 11.24 13.82 6.30
CA SER A 367 12.45 13.96 5.49
C SER A 367 13.48 14.86 6.19
N SER A 368 14.72 14.84 5.68
CA SER A 368 15.73 15.81 6.13
C SER A 368 15.36 17.25 5.74
N GLN A 369 14.49 17.43 4.75
CA GLN A 369 14.00 18.75 4.35
C GLN A 369 13.02 19.30 5.38
N ASP A 370 12.13 18.46 5.95
CA ASP A 370 11.25 18.85 7.06
C ASP A 370 12.05 19.40 8.24
N TYR A 371 13.16 18.74 8.59
CA TYR A 371 14.08 19.20 9.64
C TYR A 371 14.71 20.56 9.30
N LYS A 372 15.18 20.75 8.07
CA LYS A 372 15.78 22.02 7.63
C LYS A 372 14.77 23.17 7.67
N SER A 373 13.55 22.95 7.16
CA SER A 373 12.49 23.95 7.22
C SER A 373 12.13 24.31 8.67
N ALA A 374 12.15 23.34 9.60
CA ALA A 374 11.93 23.61 11.01
C ALA A 374 13.05 24.47 11.64
N LEU A 375 14.30 24.36 11.18
CA LEU A 375 15.39 25.25 11.63
C LEU A 375 15.15 26.70 11.21
N ASP A 376 14.47 26.91 10.08
CA ASP A 376 14.02 28.22 9.61
C ASP A 376 12.73 28.69 10.31
N ARG A 377 12.32 27.99 11.37
CA ARG A 377 11.16 28.25 12.24
C ARG A 377 9.79 27.96 11.63
N ASP A 378 9.76 27.28 10.48
CA ASP A 378 8.52 26.82 9.85
C ASP A 378 8.08 25.47 10.42
N ILE A 379 6.80 25.35 10.80
CA ILE A 379 6.25 24.07 11.27
C ILE A 379 5.98 23.18 10.05
N PRO A 380 6.54 21.95 9.97
CA PRO A 380 6.25 21.04 8.87
C PRO A 380 4.75 20.69 8.81
N ASP A 381 4.14 20.81 7.62
CA ASP A 381 2.71 20.57 7.41
C ASP A 381 2.24 19.21 7.94
N ARG A 382 3.06 18.18 7.74
CA ARG A 382 2.77 16.80 8.14
C ARG A 382 2.69 16.66 9.66
N TRP A 383 3.56 17.36 10.37
CA TRP A 383 3.52 17.43 11.83
C TRP A 383 2.24 18.14 12.29
N TRP A 384 1.93 19.27 11.64
CA TRP A 384 0.76 20.08 11.98
C TRP A 384 -0.56 19.33 11.81
N GLN A 385 -0.71 18.62 10.70
CA GLN A 385 -1.92 17.83 10.42
C GLN A 385 -2.13 16.73 11.45
N VAL A 386 -1.08 15.97 11.80
CA VAL A 386 -1.18 14.92 12.82
C VAL A 386 -1.47 15.53 14.19
N TYR A 387 -0.85 16.65 14.54
CA TYR A 387 -1.13 17.37 15.77
C TYR A 387 -2.62 17.79 15.87
N GLN A 388 -3.19 18.33 14.78
CA GLN A 388 -4.61 18.72 14.74
C GLN A 388 -5.59 17.56 14.88
N LYS A 389 -5.19 16.34 14.50
CA LYS A 389 -6.00 15.12 14.68
C LYS A 389 -5.95 14.55 16.09
N MET A 390 -4.88 14.85 16.83
CA MET A 390 -4.62 14.29 18.16
C MET A 390 -5.15 15.17 19.30
N MET A 391 -5.37 16.46 19.02
CA MET A 391 -6.03 17.42 19.89
C MET A 391 -7.55 17.38 19.69
#